data_AF-A0A4S4AZ20-F1
#
_entry.id   AF-A0A4S4AZ20-F1
#
_cell.length_a   1.000
_cell.length_b   1.000
_cell.length_c   1.000
_cell.angle_alpha   90.00
_cell.angle_beta   90.00
_cell.angle_gamma   90.00
#
_symmetry.space_group_name_H-M   'P 1'
#
loop_
_entity.id
_entity.type
_entity.pdbx_description
1 polymer ?
#
loop_
_entity_poly.entity_id
_entity_poly.type
_entity_poly.pdbx_seq_one_letter_code
_entity_poly.pdbx_strand_id
1 'polypeptide(L)'
;MRSPIGFSCRAIPPSPNAPEVPHGTPRSGVAGGVRGPCLGGLPEPVRTATGRHESLSSAGRRPRHNGLPGEAGLIEVAGDSMKNRTAGLVAVLLSCAGATAHAVEPEDLGACARVVEDAARLACYDRLASRAAPSAPASPAGSALVAASVRLPEEPRGEPPSASFDDPVHDAAPATSPLQARWELTADTDRGTFGLRPHRQNYVVYKSTNRVNDHPFRPLLDMAPGEDQRLDSNELGFQLSFKTKLLGNLGGTGSNLWFGYTQQSNWQVFNGAISRPFRETNYEPEVVWVAPLSHKIGGLQLRYAGLGYVHQSNGRSDPLSRSWDRMFVEVGAEVGDLALWFRPWWRLPESRSRDDNPDIEDYIGRGELVGVYRHGQHQYSVKLRSTFKNSRGSVEADWSFPVAGQLRGYVRLFSGYGESLIDYNWRQTSLGIGLILTDRL
;
A
#
# COMPACT_ATOMS: atom_id res chain seq x y z
N MET A 1 -52.97 30.91 -6.98
CA MET A 1 -53.02 30.88 -5.50
C MET A 1 -52.18 29.72 -5.02
N ARG A 2 -50.97 30.00 -4.52
CA ARG A 2 -50.06 29.01 -3.92
C ARG A 2 -49.74 29.50 -2.51
N SER A 3 -50.19 28.77 -1.51
CA SER A 3 -49.74 28.95 -0.12
C SER A 3 -48.47 28.13 0.09
N PRO A 4 -47.40 28.70 0.68
CA PRO A 4 -46.20 27.94 1.03
C PRO A 4 -46.34 27.31 2.42
N ILE A 5 -45.90 26.06 2.55
CA ILE A 5 -45.70 25.39 3.84
C ILE A 5 -44.33 25.85 4.35
N GLY A 6 -44.32 26.63 5.42
CA GLY A 6 -43.11 27.06 6.12
C GLY A 6 -42.64 26.00 7.10
N PHE A 7 -41.33 25.72 7.11
CA PHE A 7 -40.67 25.03 8.21
C PHE A 7 -40.09 26.07 9.18
N SER A 8 -40.55 26.01 10.43
CA SER A 8 -40.10 26.85 11.54
C SER A 8 -38.88 26.22 12.21
N CYS A 9 -37.72 26.87 12.17
CA CYS A 9 -36.59 26.53 13.01
C CYS A 9 -36.85 26.97 14.45
N ARG A 10 -36.86 26.02 15.39
CA ARG A 10 -36.96 26.29 16.83
C ARG A 10 -35.55 26.48 17.41
N ALA A 11 -35.31 27.63 18.03
CA ALA A 11 -34.05 27.94 18.72
C ALA A 11 -33.89 27.10 20.00
N ILE A 12 -32.66 26.65 20.26
CA ILE A 12 -32.23 25.99 21.49
C ILE A 12 -31.82 27.07 22.51
N PRO A 13 -32.29 27.04 23.77
CA PRO A 13 -31.86 28.01 24.78
C PRO A 13 -30.45 27.70 25.31
N PRO A 14 -29.66 28.71 25.72
CA PRO A 14 -28.33 28.50 26.28
C PRO A 14 -28.39 27.91 27.70
N SER A 15 -27.46 27.00 27.99
CA SER A 15 -27.24 26.40 29.30
C SER A 15 -26.65 27.42 30.29
N PRO A 16 -27.10 27.47 31.56
CA PRO A 16 -26.52 28.34 32.58
C PRO A 16 -25.35 27.62 33.24
N ASN A 17 -24.13 28.17 33.13
CA ASN A 17 -23.06 28.12 34.13
C ASN A 17 -21.74 28.59 33.51
N ALA A 18 -21.44 29.89 33.66
CA ALA A 18 -20.09 30.43 33.56
C ALA A 18 -19.92 31.46 34.69
N PRO A 19 -18.83 31.43 35.48
CA PRO A 19 -18.63 32.35 36.58
C PRO A 19 -18.17 33.74 36.09
N GLU A 20 -18.78 34.77 36.68
CA GLU A 20 -18.45 36.19 36.49
C GLU A 20 -17.07 36.56 37.07
N VAL A 21 -16.37 37.47 36.38
CA VAL A 21 -15.23 38.24 36.91
C VAL A 21 -15.53 39.73 36.66
N PRO A 22 -15.34 40.63 37.65
CA PRO A 22 -16.02 41.91 37.66
C PRO A 22 -15.31 43.04 36.89
N HIS A 23 -16.15 44.01 36.53
CA HIS A 23 -15.87 45.27 35.85
C HIS A 23 -14.85 46.19 36.57
N GLY A 24 -14.07 46.91 35.76
CA GLY A 24 -13.46 48.20 36.09
C GLY A 24 -13.48 49.14 34.88
N THR A 25 -14.25 50.23 34.98
CA THR A 25 -14.33 51.38 34.05
C THR A 25 -13.49 52.56 34.57
N PRO A 26 -13.50 53.76 33.96
CA PRO A 26 -13.05 54.12 32.61
C PRO A 26 -12.06 55.32 32.65
N ARG A 27 -11.40 55.67 31.54
CA ARG A 27 -10.88 57.04 31.33
C ARG A 27 -11.11 57.55 29.91
N SER A 28 -11.36 58.86 29.88
CA SER A 28 -12.03 59.72 28.91
C SER A 28 -11.08 60.56 28.03
N GLY A 29 -11.61 61.06 26.92
CA GLY A 29 -11.12 62.23 26.12
C GLY A 29 -10.78 61.84 24.68
N VAL A 30 -11.56 62.11 23.61
CA VAL A 30 -12.07 63.39 23.04
C VAL A 30 -10.90 64.35 22.76
N ALA A 31 -10.59 64.85 21.55
CA ALA A 31 -11.39 65.24 20.40
C ALA A 31 -10.59 65.24 19.08
N GLY A 32 -11.28 65.28 17.94
CA GLY A 32 -10.73 65.74 16.66
C GLY A 32 -11.44 65.16 15.44
N GLY A 33 -12.64 65.66 15.12
CA GLY A 33 -13.37 65.28 13.91
C GLY A 33 -13.30 66.34 12.83
N VAL A 34 -13.47 65.94 11.56
CA VAL A 34 -14.15 66.72 10.51
C VAL A 34 -14.92 65.75 9.59
N ARG A 35 -16.16 66.14 9.28
CA ARG A 35 -17.22 65.51 8.47
C ARG A 35 -16.87 65.55 6.96
N GLY A 36 -17.24 64.58 6.12
CA GLY A 36 -18.58 64.47 5.50
C GLY A 36 -18.49 64.43 3.95
N PRO A 37 -19.58 64.13 3.20
CA PRO A 37 -19.63 62.98 2.26
C PRO A 37 -20.11 63.29 0.81
N CYS A 38 -20.28 62.24 -0.03
CA CYS A 38 -21.34 61.97 -1.06
C CYS A 38 -20.77 61.11 -2.23
N LEU A 39 -21.21 59.86 -2.50
CA LEU A 39 -22.45 59.34 -3.14
C LEU A 39 -22.56 59.50 -4.67
N GLY A 40 -22.62 58.35 -5.38
CA GLY A 40 -23.62 58.06 -6.44
C GLY A 40 -23.14 57.83 -7.90
N GLY A 41 -23.54 56.69 -8.50
CA GLY A 41 -23.81 56.59 -9.96
C GLY A 41 -23.38 55.32 -10.72
N LEU A 42 -24.31 54.39 -10.96
CA LEU A 42 -24.33 53.33 -12.02
C LEU A 42 -25.13 53.86 -13.26
N PRO A 43 -25.49 53.11 -14.37
CA PRO A 43 -25.19 51.72 -14.85
C PRO A 43 -24.93 51.53 -16.40
N GLU A 44 -24.51 50.29 -16.78
CA GLU A 44 -24.82 49.43 -17.99
C GLU A 44 -24.64 49.92 -19.48
N PRO A 45 -24.61 49.04 -20.56
CA PRO A 45 -25.28 47.72 -20.73
C PRO A 45 -24.63 46.54 -21.55
N VAL A 46 -25.15 45.33 -21.27
CA VAL A 46 -25.66 44.21 -22.13
C VAL A 46 -24.91 43.66 -23.36
N ARG A 47 -24.71 42.31 -23.39
CA ARG A 47 -25.06 41.44 -24.54
C ARG A 47 -25.36 39.98 -24.12
N THR A 48 -26.38 39.43 -24.76
CA THR A 48 -27.12 38.17 -24.54
C THR A 48 -26.62 36.99 -25.38
N ALA A 49 -26.84 35.74 -24.92
CA ALA A 49 -27.14 34.60 -25.79
C ALA A 49 -27.96 33.52 -25.06
N THR A 50 -28.90 32.95 -25.81
CA THR A 50 -30.06 32.13 -25.46
C THR A 50 -29.84 30.62 -25.62
N GLY A 51 -30.59 29.78 -24.89
CA GLY A 51 -30.80 28.35 -25.17
C GLY A 51 -31.93 27.75 -24.31
N ARG A 52 -32.96 27.18 -24.96
CA ARG A 52 -34.25 26.71 -24.40
C ARG A 52 -34.29 25.20 -24.14
N HIS A 53 -35.12 24.83 -23.14
CA HIS A 53 -36.02 23.66 -22.97
C HIS A 53 -35.79 22.34 -23.72
N GLU A 54 -35.90 21.21 -22.99
CA GLU A 54 -37.10 20.34 -23.04
C GLU A 54 -37.12 19.28 -21.90
N SER A 55 -38.34 18.90 -21.53
CA SER A 55 -38.73 17.97 -20.45
C SER A 55 -39.51 16.80 -21.06
N LEU A 56 -39.45 15.58 -20.49
CA LEU A 56 -40.51 14.58 -20.63
C LEU A 56 -40.48 13.57 -19.45
N SER A 57 -41.65 12.96 -19.22
CA SER A 57 -42.20 12.47 -17.95
C SER A 57 -42.68 11.02 -18.06
N SER A 58 -42.99 10.42 -16.90
CA SER A 58 -43.92 9.29 -16.64
C SER A 58 -43.34 7.87 -16.77
N ALA A 59 -43.79 6.82 -16.09
CA ALA A 59 -44.66 6.55 -14.92
C ALA A 59 -44.68 5.01 -14.69
N GLY A 60 -45.10 4.54 -13.50
CA GLY A 60 -45.58 3.15 -13.30
C GLY A 60 -45.19 2.50 -11.96
N ARG A 61 -45.90 2.70 -10.84
CA ARG A 61 -47.06 1.95 -10.26
C ARG A 61 -46.76 0.55 -9.64
N ARG A 62 -46.70 0.54 -8.29
CA ARG A 62 -47.24 -0.37 -7.21
C ARG A 62 -48.15 -1.56 -7.62
N PRO A 63 -48.34 -2.65 -6.80
CA PRO A 63 -48.97 -2.61 -5.44
C PRO A 63 -48.51 -3.69 -4.39
N ARG A 64 -48.48 -3.37 -3.07
CA ARG A 64 -49.45 -3.55 -1.93
C ARG A 64 -49.43 -4.93 -1.23
N HIS A 65 -49.31 -4.92 0.12
CA HIS A 65 -50.26 -5.43 1.15
C HIS A 65 -49.59 -5.25 2.54
N ASN A 66 -50.04 -4.36 3.44
CA ASN A 66 -51.15 -4.43 4.42
C ASN A 66 -51.09 -5.60 5.42
N GLY A 67 -51.03 -5.29 6.73
CA GLY A 67 -51.50 -6.17 7.80
C GLY A 67 -50.79 -6.07 9.16
N LEU A 68 -51.18 -5.10 9.99
CA LEU A 68 -50.98 -5.01 11.46
C LEU A 68 -51.93 -6.01 12.20
N PRO A 69 -52.10 -5.98 13.54
CA PRO A 69 -51.17 -6.12 14.69
C PRO A 69 -51.73 -7.10 15.77
N GLY A 70 -51.10 -7.18 16.96
CA GLY A 70 -51.77 -7.69 18.19
C GLY A 70 -50.79 -8.33 19.19
N GLU A 71 -50.35 -7.59 20.21
CA GLU A 71 -50.72 -7.73 21.65
C GLU A 71 -49.95 -8.86 22.39
N ALA A 72 -49.00 -8.55 23.28
CA ALA A 72 -49.18 -8.27 24.72
C ALA A 72 -49.90 -9.43 25.43
N GLY A 73 -49.32 -10.26 26.29
CA GLY A 73 -48.48 -10.13 27.49
C GLY A 73 -48.89 -11.37 28.33
N LEU A 74 -48.09 -12.03 29.17
CA LEU A 74 -47.48 -11.62 30.45
C LEU A 74 -47.56 -12.88 31.37
N ILE A 75 -46.65 -12.98 32.35
CA ILE A 75 -46.69 -13.86 33.56
C ILE A 75 -46.18 -15.31 33.34
N GLU A 76 -44.91 -15.67 33.65
CA GLU A 76 -44.22 -15.77 34.94
C GLU A 76 -44.54 -17.09 35.71
N VAL A 77 -43.48 -17.85 36.04
CA VAL A 77 -43.10 -18.33 37.40
C VAL A 77 -42.23 -19.59 37.30
N ALA A 78 -41.16 -19.53 38.10
CA ALA A 78 -40.05 -20.45 38.28
C ALA A 78 -40.40 -21.85 38.84
N GLY A 79 -39.46 -22.78 38.67
CA GLY A 79 -39.44 -24.07 39.37
C GLY A 79 -38.09 -24.77 39.17
N ASP A 80 -37.28 -24.74 40.22
CA ASP A 80 -35.89 -25.16 40.32
C ASP A 80 -35.69 -26.70 40.39
N SER A 81 -34.43 -27.12 40.22
CA SER A 81 -33.76 -28.19 41.00
C SER A 81 -33.40 -29.56 40.36
N MET A 82 -32.07 -29.78 40.38
CA MET A 82 -31.30 -30.98 40.81
C MET A 82 -30.85 -32.11 39.85
N LYS A 83 -29.53 -32.09 39.60
CA LYS A 83 -28.48 -33.11 39.91
C LYS A 83 -28.63 -34.58 39.43
N ASN A 84 -27.77 -34.94 38.47
CA ASN A 84 -26.69 -35.94 38.55
C ASN A 84 -26.93 -37.26 39.33
N ARG A 85 -26.93 -38.42 38.64
CA ARG A 85 -25.89 -39.48 38.69
C ARG A 85 -26.33 -40.79 38.02
N THR A 86 -25.29 -41.52 37.62
CA THR A 86 -25.15 -42.74 36.81
C THR A 86 -25.54 -44.08 37.46
N ALA A 87 -25.82 -45.04 36.56
CA ALA A 87 -25.53 -46.50 36.61
C ALA A 87 -26.62 -47.47 37.11
N GLY A 88 -26.90 -48.50 36.28
CA GLY A 88 -27.63 -49.72 36.66
C GLY A 88 -28.14 -50.52 35.45
N LEU A 89 -27.74 -51.79 35.34
CA LEU A 89 -27.77 -52.68 34.18
C LEU A 89 -28.95 -53.68 34.23
N VAL A 90 -29.33 -54.24 33.05
CA VAL A 90 -29.97 -55.56 32.79
C VAL A 90 -31.51 -55.65 32.57
N ALA A 91 -31.83 -55.76 31.26
CA ALA A 91 -32.71 -56.71 30.55
C ALA A 91 -34.13 -57.06 31.05
N VAL A 92 -35.13 -56.76 30.23
CA VAL A 92 -36.22 -57.70 29.81
C VAL A 92 -36.64 -57.37 28.37
N LEU A 93 -36.98 -58.44 27.65
CA LEU A 93 -37.28 -58.63 26.24
C LEU A 93 -38.57 -57.95 25.72
N LEU A 94 -38.54 -57.76 24.38
CA LEU A 94 -39.60 -57.97 23.38
C LEU A 94 -40.55 -56.81 22.97
N SER A 95 -40.43 -56.52 21.67
CA SER A 95 -41.44 -56.01 20.73
C SER A 95 -41.87 -54.55 20.82
N CYS A 96 -41.37 -53.74 19.88
CA CYS A 96 -42.22 -53.00 18.94
C CYS A 96 -41.40 -52.44 17.76
N ALA A 97 -41.75 -52.91 16.56
CA ALA A 97 -41.74 -52.23 15.26
C ALA A 97 -40.58 -51.27 14.91
N GLY A 98 -39.77 -51.70 13.94
CA GLY A 98 -39.00 -50.77 13.11
C GLY A 98 -39.93 -49.85 12.33
N ALA A 99 -39.79 -48.55 12.58
CA ALA A 99 -40.15 -47.51 11.63
C ALA A 99 -38.86 -47.03 10.99
N THR A 100 -38.63 -47.43 9.73
CA THR A 100 -37.62 -46.82 8.87
C THR A 100 -38.01 -45.36 8.67
N ALA A 101 -37.33 -44.44 9.35
CA ALA A 101 -37.42 -43.02 9.03
C ALA A 101 -36.91 -42.86 7.59
N HIS A 102 -37.84 -42.68 6.66
CA HIS A 102 -37.52 -42.26 5.30
C HIS A 102 -36.93 -40.85 5.41
N ALA A 103 -35.63 -40.73 5.16
CA ALA A 103 -35.01 -39.43 4.96
C ALA A 103 -35.69 -38.79 3.73
N VAL A 104 -36.49 -37.77 3.97
CA VAL A 104 -37.06 -36.94 2.91
C VAL A 104 -35.89 -36.20 2.27
N GLU A 105 -35.56 -36.57 1.04
CA GLU A 105 -34.50 -35.93 0.26
C GLU A 105 -34.93 -34.49 -0.07
N PRO A 106 -34.08 -33.48 0.19
CA PRO A 106 -34.38 -32.09 -0.17
C PRO A 106 -34.32 -31.93 -1.71
N GLU A 107 -35.42 -31.49 -2.30
CA GLU A 107 -35.54 -31.30 -3.76
C GLU A 107 -34.96 -29.96 -4.27
N ASP A 108 -34.67 -28.99 -3.38
CA ASP A 108 -34.20 -27.66 -3.79
C ASP A 108 -33.08 -27.06 -2.90
N LEU A 109 -32.44 -26.01 -3.42
CA LEU A 109 -31.37 -25.27 -2.74
C LEU A 109 -31.85 -24.64 -1.41
N GLY A 110 -33.13 -24.30 -1.30
CA GLY A 110 -33.74 -23.68 -0.12
C GLY A 110 -33.92 -24.65 1.04
N ALA A 111 -34.02 -25.95 0.76
CA ALA A 111 -34.04 -26.99 1.77
C ALA A 111 -32.64 -27.24 2.37
N CYS A 112 -31.58 -27.24 1.55
CA CYS A 112 -30.20 -27.32 2.07
C CYS A 112 -29.83 -26.13 2.97
N ALA A 113 -30.32 -24.92 2.66
CA ALA A 113 -30.03 -23.71 3.44
C ALA A 113 -30.52 -23.79 4.90
N ARG A 114 -31.54 -24.61 5.17
CA ARG A 114 -32.15 -24.78 6.49
C ARG A 114 -31.48 -25.86 7.34
N VAL A 115 -30.49 -26.57 6.80
CA VAL A 115 -29.69 -27.54 7.55
C VAL A 115 -28.75 -26.77 8.50
N VAL A 116 -28.86 -27.07 9.80
CA VAL A 116 -28.16 -26.32 10.87
C VAL A 116 -26.70 -26.74 11.02
N GLU A 117 -26.40 -28.01 10.75
CA GLU A 117 -25.04 -28.55 10.87
C GLU A 117 -24.27 -28.33 9.56
N ASP A 118 -23.07 -27.77 9.66
CA ASP A 118 -22.33 -27.25 8.52
C ASP A 118 -21.88 -28.35 7.54
N ALA A 119 -21.43 -29.50 8.04
CA ALA A 119 -20.99 -30.59 7.18
C ALA A 119 -22.15 -31.24 6.44
N ALA A 120 -23.29 -31.45 7.11
CA ALA A 120 -24.51 -31.97 6.51
C ALA A 120 -25.11 -30.99 5.50
N ARG A 121 -25.02 -29.67 5.78
CA ARG A 121 -25.44 -28.62 4.85
C ARG A 121 -24.60 -28.62 3.58
N LEU A 122 -23.26 -28.71 3.71
CA LEU A 122 -22.35 -28.79 2.57
C LEU A 122 -22.62 -30.05 1.73
N ALA A 123 -22.74 -31.20 2.37
CA ALA A 123 -23.06 -32.47 1.70
C ALA A 123 -24.42 -32.46 0.99
N CYS A 124 -25.37 -31.64 1.45
CA CYS A 124 -26.65 -31.42 0.79
C CYS A 124 -26.48 -30.67 -0.54
N TYR A 125 -25.70 -29.58 -0.54
CA TYR A 125 -25.42 -28.80 -1.75
C TYR A 125 -24.63 -29.60 -2.79
N ASP A 126 -23.62 -30.35 -2.36
CA ASP A 126 -22.79 -31.15 -3.26
C ASP A 126 -23.61 -32.20 -4.03
N ARG A 127 -24.59 -32.83 -3.36
CA ARG A 127 -25.51 -33.79 -3.98
C ARG A 127 -26.43 -33.15 -5.01
N LEU A 128 -26.94 -31.95 -4.75
CA LEU A 128 -27.77 -31.24 -5.73
C LEU A 128 -26.95 -30.82 -6.96
N ALA A 129 -25.72 -30.35 -6.76
CA ALA A 129 -24.83 -29.96 -7.84
C ALA A 129 -24.42 -31.15 -8.72
N SER A 130 -24.16 -32.31 -8.13
CA SER A 130 -23.78 -33.53 -8.87
C SER A 130 -24.93 -34.17 -9.64
N ARG A 131 -26.19 -33.91 -9.28
CA ARG A 131 -27.36 -34.27 -10.12
C ARG A 131 -27.51 -33.39 -11.36
N ALA A 132 -26.98 -32.17 -11.34
CA ALA A 132 -27.07 -31.22 -12.45
C ALA A 132 -25.97 -31.41 -13.51
N ALA A 133 -25.01 -32.31 -13.30
CA ALA A 133 -23.94 -32.58 -14.26
C ALA A 133 -24.41 -33.58 -15.34
N PRO A 134 -24.42 -33.21 -16.63
CA PRO A 134 -24.75 -34.16 -17.70
C PRO A 134 -23.63 -35.21 -17.85
N SER A 135 -24.01 -36.49 -17.85
CA SER A 135 -23.10 -37.60 -18.14
C SER A 135 -22.72 -37.62 -19.62
N ALA A 136 -21.43 -37.50 -19.94
CA ALA A 136 -20.92 -37.69 -21.29
C ALA A 136 -21.06 -39.17 -21.75
N PRO A 137 -21.37 -39.44 -23.03
CA PRO A 137 -21.53 -40.81 -23.52
C PRO A 137 -20.17 -41.51 -23.66
N ALA A 138 -20.14 -42.79 -23.30
CA ALA A 138 -18.98 -43.68 -23.44
C ALA A 138 -18.77 -44.10 -24.91
N SER A 139 -17.56 -43.91 -25.45
CA SER A 139 -17.14 -44.49 -26.73
C SER A 139 -16.65 -45.94 -26.56
N PRO A 140 -16.95 -46.85 -27.50
CA PRO A 140 -16.51 -48.24 -27.44
C PRO A 140 -15.07 -48.41 -27.94
N ALA A 141 -14.40 -49.42 -27.39
CA ALA A 141 -13.03 -49.82 -27.74
C ALA A 141 -12.96 -50.54 -29.09
N GLY A 142 -11.94 -50.21 -29.91
CA GLY A 142 -11.47 -51.09 -30.98
C GLY A 142 -10.80 -50.42 -32.19
N SER A 143 -9.48 -50.22 -32.15
CA SER A 143 -8.53 -50.64 -33.21
C SER A 143 -7.12 -50.13 -32.92
N ALA A 144 -6.16 -51.04 -32.96
CA ALA A 144 -4.75 -50.78 -32.78
C ALA A 144 -4.18 -49.98 -33.96
N LEU A 145 -3.53 -48.85 -33.66
CA LEU A 145 -2.48 -48.26 -34.48
C LEU A 145 -1.26 -48.07 -33.58
N VAL A 146 -0.17 -48.72 -33.98
CA VAL A 146 1.14 -48.64 -33.35
C VAL A 146 1.67 -47.22 -33.53
N ALA A 147 1.52 -46.37 -32.51
CA ALA A 147 2.30 -45.14 -32.42
C ALA A 147 3.69 -45.53 -31.92
N ALA A 148 4.66 -45.59 -32.83
CA ALA A 148 6.07 -45.61 -32.47
C ALA A 148 6.36 -44.37 -31.63
N SER A 149 6.58 -44.59 -30.33
CA SER A 149 7.01 -43.53 -29.41
C SER A 149 8.40 -43.08 -29.81
N VAL A 150 8.49 -41.96 -30.53
CA VAL A 150 9.72 -41.17 -30.61
C VAL A 150 10.04 -40.71 -29.20
N ARG A 151 11.01 -41.36 -28.56
CA ARG A 151 11.59 -40.88 -27.30
C ARG A 151 12.47 -39.69 -27.63
N LEU A 152 11.97 -38.48 -27.36
CA LEU A 152 12.84 -37.32 -27.22
C LEU A 152 13.77 -37.56 -26.01
N PRO A 153 15.06 -37.18 -26.08
CA PRO A 153 15.96 -37.27 -24.93
C PRO A 153 15.34 -36.50 -23.77
N GLU A 154 15.21 -37.16 -22.63
CA GLU A 154 14.79 -36.53 -21.38
C GLU A 154 15.88 -35.54 -20.96
N GLU A 155 15.59 -34.24 -21.03
CA GLU A 155 16.45 -33.25 -20.37
C GLU A 155 16.53 -33.63 -18.89
N PRO A 156 17.74 -33.59 -18.28
CA PRO A 156 17.87 -33.88 -16.87
C PRO A 156 16.91 -32.96 -16.11
N ARG A 157 16.00 -33.57 -15.33
CA ARG A 157 15.13 -32.86 -14.40
C ARG A 157 16.01 -32.22 -13.34
N GLY A 158 16.57 -31.06 -13.66
CA GLY A 158 17.02 -30.11 -12.66
C GLY A 158 15.80 -29.78 -11.81
N GLU A 159 15.94 -29.96 -10.50
CA GLU A 159 14.95 -29.51 -9.55
C GLU A 159 14.63 -28.03 -9.86
N PRO A 160 13.36 -27.63 -10.02
CA PRO A 160 13.04 -26.21 -10.15
C PRO A 160 13.69 -25.51 -8.96
N PRO A 161 14.38 -24.36 -9.14
CA PRO A 161 15.07 -23.71 -8.04
C PRO A 161 14.06 -23.53 -6.91
N SER A 162 14.22 -24.33 -5.86
CA SER A 162 13.43 -24.17 -4.67
C SER A 162 13.72 -22.75 -4.21
N ALA A 163 12.66 -21.99 -3.90
CA ALA A 163 12.79 -20.79 -3.09
C ALA A 163 13.17 -21.24 -1.67
N SER A 164 14.34 -21.87 -1.53
CA SER A 164 14.98 -22.10 -0.26
C SER A 164 15.44 -20.72 0.21
N PHE A 165 14.90 -20.32 1.36
CA PHE A 165 15.42 -19.20 2.14
C PHE A 165 16.71 -19.58 2.89
N ASP A 166 17.30 -20.74 2.58
CA ASP A 166 18.66 -21.09 2.95
C ASP A 166 19.61 -20.25 2.09
N ASP A 167 19.68 -18.96 2.43
CA ASP A 167 20.67 -18.06 1.88
C ASP A 167 22.03 -18.49 2.48
N PRO A 168 23.02 -18.94 1.67
CA PRO A 168 24.34 -19.35 2.16
C PRO A 168 25.19 -18.12 2.52
N VAL A 169 24.60 -17.14 3.21
CA VAL A 169 25.25 -15.89 3.63
C VAL A 169 26.17 -16.12 4.85
N HIS A 170 26.19 -17.33 5.41
CA HIS A 170 27.11 -17.69 6.49
C HIS A 170 28.26 -18.63 6.10
N ASP A 171 28.20 -19.26 4.91
CA ASP A 171 29.28 -20.15 4.44
C ASP A 171 30.00 -19.63 3.18
N ALA A 172 29.50 -18.56 2.56
CA ALA A 172 30.29 -17.85 1.55
C ALA A 172 31.48 -17.17 2.25
N ALA A 173 32.70 -17.45 1.78
CA ALA A 173 33.88 -16.69 2.17
C ALA A 173 33.56 -15.18 2.11
N PRO A 174 34.04 -14.35 3.06
CA PRO A 174 33.70 -12.94 3.09
C PRO A 174 34.02 -12.34 1.72
N ALA A 175 32.98 -11.96 0.98
CA ALA A 175 33.14 -11.41 -0.34
C ALA A 175 34.10 -10.22 -0.24
N THR A 176 35.14 -10.22 -1.06
CA THR A 176 36.23 -9.24 -1.01
C THR A 176 35.76 -7.78 -1.12
N SER A 177 34.53 -7.58 -1.61
CA SER A 177 33.83 -6.29 -1.68
C SER A 177 32.32 -6.50 -1.48
N PRO A 178 31.71 -5.88 -0.45
CA PRO A 178 30.25 -5.84 -0.29
C PRO A 178 29.50 -5.32 -1.51
N LEU A 179 30.00 -4.30 -2.20
CA LEU A 179 29.36 -3.76 -3.41
C LEU A 179 29.43 -4.72 -4.59
N GLN A 180 30.55 -5.44 -4.78
CA GLN A 180 30.63 -6.46 -5.82
C GLN A 180 29.73 -7.66 -5.52
N ALA A 181 29.65 -8.07 -4.25
CA ALA A 181 28.74 -9.12 -3.79
C ALA A 181 27.27 -8.74 -4.02
N ARG A 182 26.90 -7.50 -3.67
CA ARG A 182 25.56 -6.97 -3.92
C ARG A 182 25.17 -7.13 -5.39
N TRP A 183 26.09 -6.96 -6.33
CA TRP A 183 25.81 -7.04 -7.77
C TRP A 183 26.22 -8.35 -8.44
N GLU A 184 26.66 -9.34 -7.64
CA GLU A 184 27.11 -10.66 -8.07
C GLU A 184 28.15 -10.57 -9.22
N LEU A 185 29.16 -9.71 -9.04
CA LEU A 185 30.16 -9.38 -10.07
C LEU A 185 31.40 -10.29 -10.06
N THR A 186 31.42 -11.29 -9.17
CA THR A 186 32.50 -12.27 -9.04
C THR A 186 31.95 -13.68 -9.08
N ALA A 187 32.76 -14.65 -9.49
CA ALA A 187 32.31 -16.04 -9.66
C ALA A 187 31.79 -16.68 -8.36
N ASP A 188 32.34 -16.29 -7.20
CA ASP A 188 31.94 -16.73 -5.86
C ASP A 188 30.63 -16.11 -5.37
N THR A 189 30.19 -15.02 -5.99
CA THR A 189 28.95 -14.31 -5.62
C THR A 189 27.82 -14.54 -6.62
N ASP A 190 28.06 -15.24 -7.73
CA ASP A 190 27.05 -15.54 -8.74
C ASP A 190 26.05 -16.60 -8.26
N ARG A 191 24.78 -16.20 -8.19
CA ARG A 191 23.66 -17.05 -7.78
C ARG A 191 22.72 -17.38 -8.95
N GLY A 192 23.17 -17.24 -10.20
CA GLY A 192 22.40 -17.54 -11.41
C GLY A 192 21.33 -16.50 -11.75
N THR A 193 20.44 -16.78 -12.71
CA THR A 193 19.38 -15.87 -13.15
C THR A 193 18.03 -16.17 -12.49
N PHE A 194 17.10 -15.23 -12.56
CA PHE A 194 15.67 -15.36 -12.18
C PHE A 194 15.33 -15.58 -10.69
N GLY A 195 16.27 -15.95 -9.83
CA GLY A 195 16.06 -15.92 -8.38
C GLY A 195 15.81 -14.50 -7.83
N LEU A 196 15.10 -14.38 -6.71
CA LEU A 196 14.85 -13.09 -6.05
C LEU A 196 15.96 -12.79 -5.04
N ARG A 197 16.47 -11.56 -5.08
CA ARG A 197 17.44 -11.03 -4.12
C ARG A 197 16.89 -9.75 -3.52
N PRO A 198 17.23 -9.40 -2.29
CA PRO A 198 17.02 -8.04 -1.81
C PRO A 198 17.76 -7.01 -2.68
N HIS A 199 17.18 -5.81 -2.85
CA HIS A 199 17.76 -4.76 -3.71
C HIS A 199 18.07 -3.47 -2.96
N ARG A 200 17.05 -2.86 -2.36
CA ARG A 200 17.15 -1.80 -1.34
C ARG A 200 16.65 -2.36 -0.01
N GLN A 201 16.54 -1.49 1.00
CA GLN A 201 16.12 -1.89 2.33
C GLN A 201 14.70 -2.50 2.32
N ASN A 202 14.48 -3.53 3.12
CA ASN A 202 13.17 -4.13 3.37
C ASN A 202 12.81 -3.88 4.84
N TYR A 203 11.88 -2.96 5.11
CA TYR A 203 11.60 -2.52 6.49
C TYR A 203 10.13 -2.22 6.72
N VAL A 204 9.76 -2.18 8.00
CA VAL A 204 8.51 -1.62 8.51
C VAL A 204 8.83 -0.73 9.71
N VAL A 205 8.26 0.47 9.74
CA VAL A 205 8.49 1.47 10.79
C VAL A 205 7.18 2.13 11.21
N TYR A 206 7.05 2.40 12.50
CA TYR A 206 6.22 3.49 12.96
C TYR A 206 6.90 4.80 12.53
N LYS A 207 6.19 5.62 11.77
CA LYS A 207 6.69 6.88 11.22
C LYS A 207 5.88 8.04 11.80
N SER A 208 6.57 9.10 12.21
CA SER A 208 5.96 10.37 12.61
C SER A 208 6.57 11.51 11.80
N THR A 209 5.74 12.38 11.23
CA THR A 209 6.18 13.59 10.49
C THR A 209 5.83 14.86 11.25
N ASN A 210 6.72 15.85 11.21
CA ASN A 210 6.46 17.16 11.80
C ASN A 210 5.44 17.99 11.01
N ARG A 211 5.13 17.61 9.77
CA ARG A 211 4.32 18.42 8.86
C ARG A 211 3.60 17.57 7.83
N VAL A 212 2.33 17.28 8.12
CA VAL A 212 1.41 16.53 7.26
C VAL A 212 1.05 17.33 6.01
N ASN A 213 0.95 16.66 4.85
CA ASN A 213 0.65 17.27 3.56
C ASN A 213 -0.77 16.93 3.08
N ASP A 214 -1.75 17.73 3.47
CA ASP A 214 -3.13 17.58 2.99
C ASP A 214 -3.37 18.29 1.64
N HIS A 215 -2.40 19.11 1.17
CA HIS A 215 -2.61 20.01 0.04
C HIS A 215 -3.05 19.29 -1.25
N PRO A 216 -2.43 18.17 -1.67
CA PRO A 216 -2.83 17.45 -2.88
C PRO A 216 -4.25 16.88 -2.80
N PHE A 217 -4.76 16.61 -1.60
CA PHE A 217 -6.07 16.00 -1.38
C PHE A 217 -7.21 17.01 -1.34
N ARG A 218 -6.92 18.31 -1.12
CA ARG A 218 -7.94 19.36 -0.98
C ARG A 218 -9.02 19.37 -2.07
N PRO A 219 -8.70 19.26 -3.38
CA PRO A 219 -9.73 19.25 -4.41
C PRO A 219 -10.74 18.11 -4.25
N LEU A 220 -10.32 16.96 -3.72
CA LEU A 220 -11.22 15.82 -3.44
C LEU A 220 -12.02 16.06 -2.16
N LEU A 221 -11.39 16.65 -1.13
CA LEU A 221 -12.06 16.98 0.14
C LEU A 221 -13.17 18.01 -0.05
N ASP A 222 -12.96 18.99 -0.93
CA ASP A 222 -13.94 20.02 -1.24
C ASP A 222 -15.20 19.46 -1.95
N MET A 223 -15.08 18.30 -2.61
CA MET A 223 -16.21 17.60 -3.27
C MET A 223 -17.08 16.79 -2.30
N ALA A 224 -16.56 16.47 -1.10
CA ALA A 224 -17.26 15.70 -0.07
C ALA A 224 -17.29 16.47 1.28
N PRO A 225 -17.95 17.64 1.34
CA PRO A 225 -17.98 18.46 2.55
C PRO A 225 -18.73 17.74 3.68
N GLY A 226 -18.07 17.59 4.84
CA GLY A 226 -18.69 17.06 6.07
C GLY A 226 -18.02 15.83 6.65
N GLU A 227 -17.13 15.16 5.92
CA GLU A 227 -16.30 14.09 6.47
C GLU A 227 -14.97 14.67 7.00
N ASP A 228 -14.62 14.35 8.24
CA ASP A 228 -13.31 14.71 8.80
C ASP A 228 -12.23 13.84 8.17
N GLN A 229 -11.70 14.30 7.03
CA GLN A 229 -10.69 13.58 6.24
C GLN A 229 -9.25 14.00 6.58
N ARG A 230 -9.02 14.54 7.78
CA ARG A 230 -7.70 15.00 8.21
C ARG A 230 -6.73 13.83 8.34
N LEU A 231 -5.57 13.97 7.72
CA LEU A 231 -4.48 13.00 7.86
C LEU A 231 -3.80 13.14 9.23
N ASP A 232 -3.36 12.02 9.78
CA ASP A 232 -2.54 11.96 10.99
C ASP A 232 -1.06 12.14 10.62
N SER A 233 -0.33 12.80 11.51
CA SER A 233 1.14 12.88 11.53
C SER A 233 1.83 11.52 11.67
N ASN A 234 1.11 10.52 12.18
CA ASN A 234 1.64 9.19 12.44
C ASN A 234 1.13 8.17 11.42
N GLU A 235 2.06 7.44 10.82
CA GLU A 235 1.80 6.46 9.77
C GLU A 235 2.60 5.19 10.02
N LEU A 236 2.14 4.06 9.48
CA LEU A 236 3.02 2.93 9.25
C LEU A 236 3.74 3.15 7.91
N GLY A 237 5.06 3.31 7.95
CA GLY A 237 5.89 3.37 6.76
C GLY A 237 6.53 2.02 6.50
N PHE A 238 6.50 1.53 5.26
CA PHE A 238 7.22 0.31 4.91
C PHE A 238 7.77 0.37 3.48
N GLN A 239 8.81 -0.44 3.24
CA GLN A 239 9.39 -0.63 1.92
C GLN A 239 9.60 -2.11 1.63
N LEU A 240 9.20 -2.52 0.44
CA LEU A 240 9.54 -3.81 -0.16
C LEU A 240 10.46 -3.56 -1.34
N SER A 241 11.58 -4.26 -1.42
CA SER A 241 12.54 -4.09 -2.50
C SER A 241 13.27 -5.38 -2.82
N PHE A 242 13.16 -5.79 -4.08
CA PHE A 242 13.85 -6.96 -4.61
C PHE A 242 14.44 -6.67 -5.99
N LYS A 243 15.33 -7.55 -6.42
CA LYS A 243 15.86 -7.61 -7.77
C LYS A 243 16.05 -9.03 -8.22
N THR A 244 16.14 -9.21 -9.53
CA THR A 244 16.49 -10.47 -10.15
C THR A 244 17.48 -10.25 -11.29
N LYS A 245 18.47 -11.14 -11.39
CA LYS A 245 19.44 -11.11 -12.49
C LYS A 245 18.74 -11.66 -13.73
N LEU A 246 18.62 -10.83 -14.76
CA LEU A 246 18.02 -11.21 -16.04
C LEU A 246 19.04 -11.93 -16.92
N LEU A 247 20.24 -11.36 -17.02
CA LEU A 247 21.34 -11.90 -17.82
C LEU A 247 22.64 -11.76 -17.03
N GLY A 248 23.47 -12.81 -17.05
CA GLY A 248 24.77 -12.83 -16.38
C GLY A 248 25.93 -12.84 -17.36
N ASN A 249 27.06 -12.27 -16.95
CA ASN A 249 28.34 -12.29 -17.67
C ASN A 249 28.23 -11.92 -19.17
N LEU A 250 27.56 -10.80 -19.46
CA LEU A 250 27.30 -10.34 -20.82
C LEU A 250 28.60 -10.16 -21.60
N GLY A 251 28.75 -10.92 -22.70
CA GLY A 251 29.92 -10.87 -23.57
C GLY A 251 31.24 -11.24 -22.87
N GLY A 252 31.20 -12.00 -21.77
CA GLY A 252 32.40 -12.40 -21.04
C GLY A 252 33.05 -11.28 -20.21
N THR A 253 32.34 -10.16 -20.02
CA THR A 253 32.87 -8.96 -19.33
C THR A 253 32.72 -9.00 -17.80
N GLY A 254 32.06 -10.02 -17.25
CA GLY A 254 31.63 -10.06 -15.85
C GLY A 254 30.47 -9.10 -15.53
N SER A 255 29.88 -8.44 -16.54
CA SER A 255 28.74 -7.54 -16.35
C SER A 255 27.40 -8.28 -16.36
N ASN A 256 26.44 -7.75 -15.60
CA ASN A 256 25.13 -8.36 -15.37
C ASN A 256 24.02 -7.37 -15.70
N LEU A 257 22.89 -7.86 -16.23
CA LEU A 257 21.65 -7.11 -16.38
C LEU A 257 20.66 -7.51 -15.30
N TRP A 258 20.10 -6.54 -14.61
CA TRP A 258 19.20 -6.71 -13.49
C TRP A 258 17.86 -6.03 -13.73
N PHE A 259 16.79 -6.66 -13.27
CA PHE A 259 15.51 -6.01 -13.02
C PHE A 259 15.38 -5.79 -11.51
N GLY A 260 15.01 -4.58 -11.10
CA GLY A 260 14.72 -4.21 -9.72
C GLY A 260 13.28 -3.72 -9.59
N TYR A 261 12.70 -3.93 -8.42
CA TYR A 261 11.42 -3.36 -8.04
C TYR A 261 11.50 -2.89 -6.60
N THR A 262 11.10 -1.63 -6.37
CA THR A 262 10.96 -1.06 -5.03
C THR A 262 9.57 -0.48 -4.88
N GLN A 263 8.93 -0.75 -3.75
CA GLN A 263 7.66 -0.16 -3.38
C GLN A 263 7.79 0.46 -1.99
N GLN A 264 7.41 1.74 -1.85
CA GLN A 264 7.36 2.43 -0.55
C GLN A 264 5.92 2.85 -0.28
N SER A 265 5.39 2.55 0.90
CA SER A 265 4.02 2.90 1.29
C SER A 265 3.98 3.65 2.62
N ASN A 266 3.08 4.63 2.69
CA ASN A 266 2.70 5.37 3.89
C ASN A 266 1.22 5.08 4.20
N TRP A 267 0.98 4.39 5.31
CA TRP A 267 -0.34 3.92 5.68
C TRP A 267 -0.85 4.63 6.95
N GLN A 268 -2.03 5.24 6.89
CA GLN A 268 -2.71 5.88 8.01
C GLN A 268 -3.32 4.84 8.99
N VAL A 269 -2.59 3.78 9.32
CA VAL A 269 -3.10 2.66 10.15
C VAL A 269 -3.61 3.11 11.52
N PHE A 270 -3.06 4.21 12.04
CA PHE A 270 -3.44 4.80 13.33
C PHE A 270 -4.68 5.70 13.25
N ASN A 271 -5.06 6.13 12.04
CA ASN A 271 -6.14 7.08 11.82
C ASN A 271 -7.49 6.36 11.66
N GLY A 272 -8.09 6.01 12.79
CA GLY A 272 -9.41 5.37 12.84
C GLY A 272 -10.55 6.24 12.29
N ALA A 273 -10.40 7.57 12.32
CA ALA A 273 -11.46 8.52 11.91
C ALA A 273 -11.77 8.45 10.41
N ILE A 274 -10.77 8.13 9.58
CA ILE A 274 -10.89 8.09 8.11
C ILE A 274 -10.82 6.67 7.56
N SER A 275 -11.07 5.65 8.39
CA SER A 275 -10.97 4.23 8.01
C SER A 275 -9.58 3.76 7.60
N ARG A 276 -8.52 4.37 8.16
CA ARG A 276 -7.13 3.91 8.04
C ARG A 276 -6.65 3.66 6.59
N PRO A 277 -6.74 4.65 5.68
CA PRO A 277 -6.40 4.46 4.27
C PRO A 277 -4.89 4.48 4.04
N PHE A 278 -4.44 3.89 2.94
CA PHE A 278 -3.12 4.22 2.41
C PHE A 278 -3.14 5.66 1.90
N ARG A 279 -2.27 6.51 2.47
CA ARG A 279 -2.09 7.87 1.98
C ARG A 279 -1.37 7.84 0.64
N GLU A 280 -0.27 7.11 0.58
CA GLU A 280 0.60 7.06 -0.61
C GLU A 280 1.30 5.72 -0.75
N THR A 281 1.43 5.25 -1.99
CA THR A 281 2.32 4.15 -2.36
C THR A 281 3.10 4.59 -3.59
N ASN A 282 4.42 4.42 -3.60
CA ASN A 282 5.26 4.66 -4.77
C ASN A 282 5.81 3.33 -5.29
N TYR A 283 5.64 3.11 -6.59
CA TYR A 283 6.09 1.97 -7.36
C TYR A 283 7.31 2.39 -8.18
N GLU A 284 8.43 1.71 -8.01
CA GLU A 284 9.71 2.07 -8.62
C GLU A 284 10.41 0.84 -9.24
N PRO A 285 9.96 0.37 -10.42
CA PRO A 285 10.69 -0.61 -11.20
C PRO A 285 11.90 0.01 -11.90
N GLU A 286 13.01 -0.73 -11.96
CA GLU A 286 14.21 -0.34 -12.69
C GLU A 286 14.82 -1.51 -13.48
N VAL A 287 15.54 -1.18 -14.54
CA VAL A 287 16.43 -2.10 -15.24
C VAL A 287 17.81 -1.49 -15.25
N VAL A 288 18.81 -2.24 -14.82
CA VAL A 288 20.18 -1.74 -14.68
C VAL A 288 21.19 -2.76 -15.20
N TRP A 289 22.05 -2.30 -16.09
CA TRP A 289 23.27 -2.99 -16.46
C TRP A 289 24.38 -2.57 -15.50
N VAL A 290 25.12 -3.53 -14.95
CA VAL A 290 26.18 -3.29 -13.97
C VAL A 290 27.45 -4.02 -14.40
N ALA A 291 28.56 -3.30 -14.47
CA ALA A 291 29.87 -3.84 -14.82
C ALA A 291 30.87 -3.67 -13.66
N PRO A 292 31.76 -4.66 -13.44
CA PRO A 292 32.82 -4.55 -12.44
C PRO A 292 33.83 -3.48 -12.82
N LEU A 293 34.31 -2.77 -11.81
CA LEU A 293 35.50 -1.91 -11.88
C LEU A 293 36.56 -2.47 -10.93
N SER A 294 37.82 -2.26 -11.29
CA SER A 294 38.99 -2.68 -10.49
C SER A 294 39.99 -1.55 -10.25
N HIS A 295 39.63 -0.31 -10.63
CA HIS A 295 40.52 0.84 -10.55
C HIS A 295 40.50 1.48 -9.15
N LYS A 296 41.60 2.11 -8.76
CA LYS A 296 41.75 2.80 -7.47
C LYS A 296 42.05 4.28 -7.70
N ILE A 297 41.32 5.16 -7.03
CA ILE A 297 41.54 6.61 -7.06
C ILE A 297 41.86 7.07 -5.64
N GLY A 298 43.13 7.36 -5.37
CA GLY A 298 43.59 7.66 -4.01
C GLY A 298 43.32 6.48 -3.07
N GLY A 299 42.54 6.69 -2.00
CA GLY A 299 42.11 5.64 -1.07
C GLY A 299 40.87 4.85 -1.52
N LEU A 300 40.12 5.34 -2.51
CA LEU A 300 38.85 4.75 -2.95
C LEU A 300 39.08 3.64 -3.97
N GLN A 301 38.55 2.46 -3.70
CA GLN A 301 38.51 1.34 -4.63
C GLN A 301 37.20 1.40 -5.40
N LEU A 302 37.24 1.71 -6.70
CA LEU A 302 36.06 1.62 -7.54
C LEU A 302 35.68 0.15 -7.72
N ARG A 303 34.40 -0.17 -7.51
CA ARG A 303 33.90 -1.55 -7.49
C ARG A 303 33.01 -1.88 -8.67
N TYR A 304 32.19 -0.92 -9.11
CA TYR A 304 31.32 -1.08 -10.26
C TYR A 304 30.90 0.26 -10.88
N ALA A 305 30.47 0.19 -12.13
CA ALA A 305 29.67 1.20 -12.78
C ALA A 305 28.35 0.57 -13.27
N GLY A 306 27.29 1.35 -13.28
CA GLY A 306 25.98 0.95 -13.76
C GLY A 306 25.35 2.00 -14.66
N LEU A 307 24.54 1.54 -15.61
CA LEU A 307 23.68 2.35 -16.46
C LEU A 307 22.29 1.74 -16.40
N GLY A 308 21.28 2.55 -16.10
CA GLY A 308 19.94 2.03 -15.96
C GLY A 308 18.84 3.02 -16.30
N TYR A 309 17.65 2.47 -16.36
CA TYR A 309 16.38 3.16 -16.50
C TYR A 309 15.54 2.87 -15.26
N VAL A 310 14.84 3.88 -14.75
CA VAL A 310 13.91 3.74 -13.64
C VAL A 310 12.64 4.53 -13.93
N HIS A 311 11.51 3.86 -13.80
CA HIS A 311 10.20 4.49 -13.73
C HIS A 311 9.83 4.63 -12.26
N GLN A 312 9.21 5.74 -11.87
CA GLN A 312 8.63 5.87 -10.54
C GLN A 312 7.26 6.55 -10.64
N SER A 313 6.23 5.93 -10.10
CA SER A 313 4.88 6.50 -10.05
C SER A 313 4.17 6.14 -8.76
N ASN A 314 3.08 6.85 -8.45
CA ASN A 314 2.26 6.53 -7.28
C ASN A 314 1.00 5.71 -7.59
N GLY A 315 0.77 5.36 -8.86
CA GLY A 315 -0.38 4.57 -9.29
C GLY A 315 -1.73 5.23 -9.02
N ARG A 316 -1.77 6.56 -8.81
CA ARG A 316 -3.00 7.33 -8.63
C ARG A 316 -3.49 7.91 -9.95
N SER A 317 -4.77 8.25 -9.99
CA SER A 317 -5.34 9.06 -11.07
C SER A 317 -5.30 10.54 -10.71
N ASP A 318 -5.53 11.40 -11.71
CA ASP A 318 -5.68 12.84 -11.49
C ASP A 318 -6.75 13.15 -10.44
N PRO A 319 -6.54 14.18 -9.59
CA PRO A 319 -5.40 15.11 -9.57
C PRO A 319 -4.20 14.64 -8.71
N LEU A 320 -4.25 13.41 -8.18
CA LEU A 320 -3.23 12.86 -7.28
C LEU A 320 -2.11 12.13 -8.02
N SER A 321 -2.24 11.93 -9.34
CA SER A 321 -1.23 11.24 -10.16
C SER A 321 0.13 11.92 -10.01
N ARG A 322 1.17 11.14 -9.75
CA ARG A 322 2.57 11.59 -9.77
C ARG A 322 3.39 10.51 -10.44
N SER A 323 4.23 10.92 -11.38
CA SER A 323 5.08 10.02 -12.14
C SER A 323 6.28 10.74 -12.75
N TRP A 324 7.33 10.00 -13.02
CA TRP A 324 8.51 10.47 -13.76
C TRP A 324 9.41 9.29 -14.16
N ASP A 325 10.10 9.47 -15.27
CA ASP A 325 11.04 8.51 -15.82
C ASP A 325 12.46 9.07 -15.83
N ARG A 326 13.45 8.22 -15.54
CA ARG A 326 14.86 8.64 -15.46
C ARG A 326 15.79 7.62 -16.08
N MET A 327 16.75 8.12 -16.84
CA MET A 327 18.00 7.40 -17.13
C MET A 327 19.03 7.78 -16.05
N PHE A 328 19.81 6.83 -15.57
CA PHE A 328 20.83 7.09 -14.55
C PHE A 328 22.13 6.36 -14.82
N VAL A 329 23.21 6.96 -14.34
CA VAL A 329 24.50 6.29 -14.17
C VAL A 329 24.70 6.08 -12.68
N GLU A 330 25.35 5.00 -12.28
CA GLU A 330 25.72 4.75 -10.88
C GLU A 330 27.19 4.31 -10.83
N VAL A 331 27.97 4.87 -9.91
CA VAL A 331 29.36 4.41 -9.68
C VAL A 331 29.52 4.13 -8.19
N GLY A 332 29.93 2.91 -7.87
CA GLY A 332 30.15 2.45 -6.51
C GLY A 332 31.63 2.29 -6.18
N ALA A 333 32.02 2.71 -4.98
CA ALA A 333 33.37 2.63 -4.47
C ALA A 333 33.40 2.27 -2.97
N GLU A 334 34.53 1.75 -2.51
CA GLU A 334 34.75 1.37 -1.11
C GLU A 334 36.08 1.91 -0.58
N VAL A 335 36.10 2.21 0.72
CA VAL A 335 37.31 2.52 1.49
C VAL A 335 37.15 2.01 2.92
N GLY A 336 37.89 0.96 3.28
CA GLY A 336 37.71 0.27 4.56
C GLY A 336 36.27 -0.23 4.72
N ASP A 337 35.63 0.11 5.84
CA ASP A 337 34.24 -0.27 6.14
C ASP A 337 33.18 0.69 5.56
N LEU A 338 33.60 1.67 4.74
CA LEU A 338 32.72 2.62 4.07
C LEU A 338 32.49 2.21 2.61
N ALA A 339 31.23 2.00 2.25
CA ALA A 339 30.76 1.91 0.86
C ALA A 339 30.10 3.23 0.45
N LEU A 340 30.36 3.68 -0.77
CA LEU A 340 29.83 4.91 -1.35
C LEU A 340 29.32 4.61 -2.75
N TRP A 341 28.20 5.21 -3.14
CA TRP A 341 27.83 5.28 -4.54
C TRP A 341 27.15 6.60 -4.88
N PHE A 342 27.47 7.09 -6.07
CA PHE A 342 26.89 8.30 -6.63
C PHE A 342 26.05 7.93 -7.85
N ARG A 343 24.81 8.41 -7.89
CA ARG A 343 23.83 8.13 -8.93
C ARG A 343 23.24 9.42 -9.48
N PRO A 344 23.89 10.08 -10.46
CA PRO A 344 23.27 11.14 -11.23
C PRO A 344 22.20 10.57 -12.18
N TRP A 345 21.16 11.34 -12.45
CA TRP A 345 20.13 10.98 -13.40
C TRP A 345 19.75 12.13 -14.32
N TRP A 346 19.21 11.74 -15.48
CA TRP A 346 18.55 12.61 -16.42
C TRP A 346 17.08 12.23 -16.47
N ARG A 347 16.20 13.18 -16.12
CA ARG A 347 14.76 13.00 -16.28
C ARG A 347 14.41 12.97 -17.77
N LEU A 348 13.65 11.96 -18.16
CA LEU A 348 13.11 11.85 -19.52
C LEU A 348 11.97 12.87 -19.69
N PRO A 349 12.01 13.73 -20.73
CA PRO A 349 10.98 14.74 -20.93
C PRO A 349 9.61 14.13 -21.26
N GLU A 350 8.58 14.70 -20.66
CA GLU A 350 7.18 14.38 -20.95
C GLU A 350 6.49 15.59 -21.59
N SER A 351 5.42 15.36 -22.35
CA SER A 351 4.62 16.47 -22.87
C SER A 351 3.91 17.19 -21.72
N ARG A 352 3.84 18.53 -21.74
CA ARG A 352 3.19 19.32 -20.68
C ARG A 352 1.78 18.86 -20.28
N SER A 353 0.99 18.33 -21.21
CA SER A 353 -0.37 17.84 -20.95
C SER A 353 -0.44 16.46 -20.27
N ARG A 354 0.71 15.78 -20.12
CA ARG A 354 0.84 14.45 -19.49
C ARG A 354 1.84 14.46 -18.34
N ASP A 355 2.45 15.60 -18.05
CA ASP A 355 3.47 15.73 -17.02
C ASP A 355 2.80 16.06 -15.70
N ASP A 356 2.67 15.04 -14.84
CA ASP A 356 2.02 15.13 -13.53
C ASP A 356 2.72 16.09 -12.55
N ASN A 357 4.01 16.34 -12.76
CA ASN A 357 4.88 17.07 -11.86
C ASN A 357 6.08 17.70 -12.62
N PRO A 358 5.83 18.75 -13.43
CA PRO A 358 6.84 19.32 -14.33
C PRO A 358 8.05 19.93 -13.61
N ASP A 359 7.88 20.33 -12.36
CA ASP A 359 8.90 20.94 -11.51
C ASP A 359 9.58 19.95 -10.53
N ILE A 360 9.39 18.63 -10.67
CA ILE A 360 9.93 17.62 -9.72
C ILE A 360 11.45 17.69 -9.53
N GLU A 361 12.22 17.97 -10.59
CA GLU A 361 13.68 18.11 -10.53
C GLU A 361 14.14 19.35 -9.73
N ASP A 362 13.25 20.31 -9.51
CA ASP A 362 13.55 21.50 -8.72
C ASP A 362 13.42 21.26 -7.21
N TYR A 363 12.95 20.08 -6.79
CA TYR A 363 12.84 19.69 -5.40
C TYR A 363 13.65 18.44 -5.06
N ILE A 364 13.47 17.35 -5.81
CA ILE A 364 14.19 16.09 -5.58
C ILE A 364 15.61 16.18 -6.12
N GLY A 365 15.79 16.89 -7.23
CA GLY A 365 17.08 17.14 -7.84
C GLY A 365 17.47 16.17 -8.95
N ARG A 366 18.79 16.07 -9.19
CA ARG A 366 19.38 15.42 -10.39
C ARG A 366 20.40 14.34 -10.05
N GLY A 367 20.53 14.01 -8.79
CA GLY A 367 21.44 12.97 -8.35
C GLY A 367 21.29 12.67 -6.87
N GLU A 368 21.74 11.48 -6.49
CA GLU A 368 21.88 11.08 -5.11
C GLU A 368 23.28 10.55 -4.81
N LEU A 369 23.77 10.84 -3.61
CA LEU A 369 24.98 10.27 -3.04
C LEU A 369 24.58 9.45 -1.83
N VAL A 370 25.03 8.21 -1.76
CA VAL A 370 24.78 7.33 -0.63
C VAL A 370 26.11 6.89 -0.03
N GLY A 371 26.20 6.96 1.29
CA GLY A 371 27.28 6.37 2.07
C GLY A 371 26.73 5.39 3.10
N VAL A 372 27.41 4.24 3.23
CA VAL A 372 27.08 3.19 4.19
C VAL A 372 28.34 2.82 4.95
N TYR A 373 28.31 2.96 6.26
CA TYR A 373 29.41 2.62 7.15
C TYR A 373 29.00 1.46 8.07
N ARG A 374 29.82 0.41 8.10
CA ARG A 374 29.62 -0.75 8.98
C ARG A 374 30.56 -0.68 10.17
N HIS A 375 30.04 -0.94 11.36
CA HIS A 375 30.82 -1.04 12.58
C HIS A 375 30.30 -2.23 13.41
N GLY A 376 31.02 -3.35 13.33
CA GLY A 376 30.58 -4.61 13.93
C GLY A 376 29.22 -5.03 13.37
N GLN A 377 28.24 -5.25 14.25
CA GLN A 377 26.87 -5.60 13.87
C GLN A 377 25.99 -4.37 13.54
N HIS A 378 26.52 -3.14 13.57
CA HIS A 378 25.78 -1.91 13.29
C HIS A 378 26.04 -1.43 11.87
N GLN A 379 25.00 -0.87 11.24
CA GLN A 379 25.14 -0.19 9.97
C GLN A 379 24.51 1.19 10.03
N TYR A 380 25.28 2.19 9.61
CA TYR A 380 24.85 3.57 9.47
C TYR A 380 24.83 3.92 8.00
N SER A 381 23.81 4.63 7.54
CA SER A 381 23.83 5.15 6.18
C SER A 381 23.27 6.55 6.07
N VAL A 382 23.75 7.28 5.07
CA VAL A 382 23.25 8.60 4.71
C VAL A 382 23.00 8.62 3.21
N LYS A 383 21.81 9.04 2.80
CA LYS A 383 21.45 9.35 1.42
C LYS A 383 21.18 10.83 1.29
N LEU A 384 21.92 11.48 0.39
CA LEU A 384 21.82 12.90 0.07
C LEU A 384 21.25 13.04 -1.32
N ARG A 385 20.21 13.85 -1.48
CA ARG A 385 19.66 14.27 -2.78
C ARG A 385 19.83 15.76 -2.95
N SER A 386 20.26 16.18 -4.13
CA SER A 386 20.54 17.60 -4.42
C SER A 386 20.07 18.01 -5.81
N THR A 387 19.59 19.25 -5.92
CA THR A 387 19.26 19.87 -7.22
C THR A 387 20.47 20.39 -7.97
N PHE A 388 21.62 20.51 -7.30
CA PHE A 388 22.85 21.17 -7.74
C PHE A 388 22.71 22.65 -8.14
N LYS A 389 21.53 23.26 -7.94
CA LYS A 389 21.22 24.64 -8.35
C LYS A 389 20.77 25.53 -7.19
N ASN A 390 20.15 24.94 -6.17
CA ASN A 390 19.57 25.67 -5.04
C ASN A 390 19.71 24.84 -3.76
N SER A 391 19.17 25.35 -2.64
CA SER A 391 19.20 24.68 -1.33
C SER A 391 18.11 23.63 -1.13
N ARG A 392 17.40 23.20 -2.19
CA ARG A 392 16.42 22.11 -2.13
C ARG A 392 17.10 20.76 -2.36
N GLY A 393 16.44 19.72 -1.89
CA GLY A 393 16.98 18.37 -1.79
C GLY A 393 16.50 17.70 -0.51
N SER A 394 17.16 16.61 -0.14
CA SER A 394 16.87 15.90 1.10
C SER A 394 18.07 15.15 1.65
N VAL A 395 18.01 14.90 2.95
CA VAL A 395 18.93 14.03 3.68
C VAL A 395 18.09 12.94 4.35
N GLU A 396 18.55 11.71 4.21
CA GLU A 396 18.02 10.56 4.92
C GLU A 396 19.16 9.87 5.65
N ALA A 397 19.06 9.74 6.96
CA ALA A 397 20.01 9.05 7.80
C ALA A 397 19.35 7.82 8.40
N ASP A 398 20.01 6.68 8.30
CA ASP A 398 19.52 5.38 8.75
C ASP A 398 20.51 4.75 9.73
N TRP A 399 19.97 4.04 10.72
CA TRP A 399 20.75 3.19 11.62
C TRP A 399 20.03 1.85 11.80
N SER A 400 20.76 0.76 11.53
CA SER A 400 20.33 -0.59 11.88
C SER A 400 21.26 -1.25 12.90
N PHE A 401 20.69 -2.09 13.76
CA PHE A 401 21.40 -2.76 14.86
C PHE A 401 20.81 -4.15 15.11
N PRO A 402 21.59 -5.09 15.69
CA PRO A 402 21.13 -6.46 15.88
C PRO A 402 19.98 -6.55 16.88
N VAL A 403 18.98 -7.39 16.60
CA VAL A 403 17.89 -7.72 17.52
C VAL A 403 17.81 -9.23 17.74
N ALA A 404 17.52 -10.00 16.68
CA ALA A 404 17.41 -11.46 16.77
C ALA A 404 17.62 -12.13 15.41
N GLY A 405 18.64 -12.98 15.29
CA GLY A 405 18.97 -13.64 14.02
C GLY A 405 19.16 -12.62 12.89
N GLN A 406 18.38 -12.78 11.81
CA GLN A 406 18.39 -11.87 10.66
C GLN A 406 17.52 -10.61 10.88
N LEU A 407 16.67 -10.60 11.90
CA LEU A 407 15.83 -9.45 12.24
C LEU A 407 16.67 -8.39 12.96
N ARG A 408 16.63 -7.16 12.45
CA ARG A 408 17.39 -6.03 12.97
C ARG A 408 16.46 -4.89 13.34
N GLY A 409 16.85 -4.13 14.36
CA GLY A 409 16.21 -2.88 14.73
C GLY A 409 16.60 -1.80 13.73
N TYR A 410 15.69 -0.85 13.48
CA TYR A 410 15.86 0.15 12.44
C TYR A 410 15.33 1.52 12.87
N VAL A 411 16.15 2.54 12.69
CA VAL A 411 15.81 3.95 12.90
C VAL A 411 16.12 4.71 11.62
N ARG A 412 15.17 5.51 11.14
CA ARG A 412 15.30 6.36 9.95
C ARG A 412 14.92 7.80 10.28
N LEU A 413 15.75 8.74 9.90
CA LEU A 413 15.47 10.17 9.98
C LEU A 413 15.52 10.75 8.57
N PHE A 414 14.43 11.32 8.09
CA PHE A 414 14.38 12.04 6.83
C PHE A 414 14.16 13.53 7.08
N SER A 415 14.81 14.38 6.29
CA SER A 415 14.57 15.83 6.27
C SER A 415 14.76 16.40 4.88
N GLY A 416 13.77 17.12 4.37
CA GLY A 416 13.83 17.80 3.07
C GLY A 416 12.59 17.55 2.23
N TYR A 417 12.79 17.48 0.92
CA TYR A 417 11.76 17.30 -0.10
C TYR A 417 11.78 15.88 -0.70
N GLY A 418 10.62 15.40 -1.15
CA GLY A 418 10.52 14.12 -1.87
C GLY A 418 10.78 12.88 -1.02
N GLU A 419 10.19 12.85 0.18
CA GLU A 419 10.10 11.60 0.95
C GLU A 419 9.23 10.55 0.25
N SER A 420 8.20 11.03 -0.45
CA SER A 420 7.31 10.27 -1.34
C SER A 420 6.97 11.13 -2.56
N LEU A 421 6.40 10.54 -3.62
CA LEU A 421 6.04 11.31 -4.81
C LEU A 421 4.95 12.33 -4.55
N ILE A 422 3.90 12.00 -3.79
CA ILE A 422 2.87 13.00 -3.44
C ILE A 422 3.43 14.17 -2.62
N ASP A 423 4.57 13.96 -1.94
CA ASP A 423 5.30 14.95 -1.14
C ASP A 423 6.54 15.51 -1.87
N TYR A 424 6.67 15.37 -3.20
CA TYR A 424 7.87 15.79 -3.93
C TYR A 424 8.22 17.27 -3.71
N ASN A 425 7.20 18.14 -3.66
CA ASN A 425 7.32 19.58 -3.45
C ASN A 425 6.99 19.99 -2.00
N TRP A 426 6.96 19.04 -1.06
CA TRP A 426 6.65 19.29 0.35
C TRP A 426 7.87 19.08 1.23
N ARG A 427 8.25 20.13 1.98
CA ARG A 427 9.32 20.03 2.98
C ARG A 427 8.79 19.48 4.29
N GLN A 428 9.37 18.38 4.75
CA GLN A 428 9.05 17.76 6.05
C GLN A 428 10.29 17.14 6.70
N THR A 429 10.16 16.85 7.98
CA THR A 429 11.10 16.04 8.75
C THR A 429 10.32 14.89 9.38
N SER A 430 10.75 13.66 9.16
CA SER A 430 10.10 12.46 9.68
C SER A 430 11.09 11.56 10.41
N LEU A 431 10.60 10.92 11.47
CA LEU A 431 11.31 9.90 12.23
C LEU A 431 10.57 8.57 12.08
N GLY A 432 11.29 7.53 11.68
CA GLY A 432 10.84 6.16 11.61
C GLY A 432 11.57 5.28 12.62
N ILE A 433 10.85 4.46 13.37
CA ILE A 433 11.42 3.44 14.27
C ILE A 433 10.70 2.11 14.03
N GLY A 434 11.45 1.03 13.86
CA GLY A 434 10.87 -0.29 13.65
C GLY A 434 11.91 -1.36 13.36
N LEU A 435 11.62 -2.20 12.38
CA LEU A 435 12.36 -3.41 12.06
C LEU A 435 12.79 -3.41 10.59
N ILE A 436 13.95 -4.00 10.32
CA ILE A 436 14.51 -4.18 8.98
C ILE A 436 14.95 -5.64 8.80
N LEU A 437 14.69 -6.19 7.62
CA LEU A 437 15.08 -7.54 7.21
C LEU A 437 16.32 -7.52 6.32
N THR A 438 16.36 -6.58 5.38
CA THR A 438 17.53 -6.38 4.53
C THR A 438 18.01 -4.96 4.69
N ASP A 439 19.28 -4.85 5.06
CA ASP A 439 20.00 -3.60 5.17
C ASP A 439 20.35 -2.99 3.81
N ARG A 440 20.95 -1.80 3.83
CA ARG A 440 21.27 -1.04 2.62
C ARG A 440 22.47 -1.59 1.82
N LEU A 441 23.37 -2.35 2.44
CA LEU A 441 24.57 -2.93 1.83
C LEU A 441 24.59 -4.44 2.02
#